data_AF-A0A1Z5K6A4-F1
#
_entry.id   AF-A0A1Z5K6A4-F1
#
_cell.length_a   1.000
_cell.length_b   1.000
_cell.length_c   1.000
_cell.angle_alpha   90.00
_cell.angle_beta   90.00
_cell.angle_gamma   90.00
#
_symmetry.space_group_name_H-M   'P 1'
#
loop_
_entity.id
_entity.type
_entity.pdbx_description
1 polymer ?
#
loop_
_entity_poly.entity_id
_entity_poly.type
_entity_poly.pdbx_seq_one_letter_code
_entity_poly.pdbx_strand_id
1 'polypeptide(L)'
;MLSICCCWGALLQPTISYNPSIIRRDFFIQSFLASTIPQSASRIEEQSVQRIKPYAPLEQLLPAVRVKQRIDRALAIADADDSSVADELQELLFPPPGALLGTATVDSTAGNKPSQLYLDSYQRTREQAPLLAQPGAWLVQNGEIRAWKNLQSREQQQEIRDEARAAFNAYTNALSYNAESYLWTASPELKKQFIRQDRLPDVKAVVTADLDLRYLYRNQILTSWEDARAEWRYQTTQTPPDWKELLEILKQAQMACNRWFDFIDDKDIEEAMKVVDQEWKR
;
A
#
# COMPACT_ATOMS: atom_id res chain seq x y z
N MET A 1 -55.36 -13.15 6.65
CA MET A 1 -55.27 -13.99 7.86
C MET A 1 -54.34 -15.15 7.54
N LEU A 2 -53.30 -15.33 8.38
CA LEU A 2 -52.63 -16.57 8.85
C LEU A 2 -52.75 -17.82 7.94
N SER A 3 -51.73 -18.64 7.68
CA SER A 3 -50.75 -19.13 8.64
C SER A 3 -49.63 -19.93 7.95
N ILE A 4 -48.53 -19.98 8.67
CA ILE A 4 -47.29 -20.77 8.55
C ILE A 4 -47.55 -22.30 8.60
N CYS A 5 -46.75 -23.07 7.86
CA CYS A 5 -46.21 -24.41 8.22
C CYS A 5 -45.15 -24.80 7.15
N CYS A 6 -43.84 -24.68 7.35
CA CYS A 6 -42.94 -25.56 8.11
C CYS A 6 -43.11 -27.06 7.81
N CYS A 7 -42.24 -27.59 6.94
CA CYS A 7 -41.77 -28.98 7.03
C CYS A 7 -40.27 -29.03 6.74
N TRP A 8 -39.53 -29.28 7.80
CA TRP A 8 -38.12 -29.69 7.84
C TRP A 8 -37.91 -31.01 7.10
N GLY A 9 -36.86 -31.08 6.29
CA GLY A 9 -36.29 -32.32 5.77
C GLY A 9 -34.77 -32.22 5.86
N ALA A 10 -34.20 -32.82 6.90
CA ALA A 10 -32.77 -32.88 7.19
C ALA A 10 -32.10 -34.10 6.53
N LEU A 11 -30.77 -34.02 6.42
CA LEU A 11 -29.78 -35.10 6.22
C LEU A 11 -29.66 -35.61 4.76
N LEU A 12 -28.50 -35.58 4.09
CA LEU A 12 -27.11 -35.85 4.51
C LEU A 12 -26.11 -34.99 3.68
N GLN A 13 -25.16 -34.34 4.34
CA GLN A 13 -23.95 -33.80 3.69
C GLN A 13 -22.76 -34.73 3.98
N PRO A 14 -21.95 -35.11 2.98
CA PRO A 14 -20.69 -35.78 3.23
C PRO A 14 -19.65 -34.78 3.78
N THR A 15 -19.11 -35.12 4.95
CA THR A 15 -17.97 -34.44 5.56
C THR A 15 -16.72 -34.68 4.73
N ILE A 16 -16.35 -33.72 3.88
CA ILE A 16 -15.02 -33.67 3.30
C ILE A 16 -14.11 -32.99 4.34
N SER A 17 -13.31 -33.80 5.00
CA SER A 17 -12.21 -33.40 5.87
C SER A 17 -11.19 -32.61 5.05
N TYR A 18 -11.29 -31.28 5.08
CA TYR A 18 -10.24 -30.40 4.60
C TYR A 18 -9.12 -30.39 5.63
N ASN A 19 -7.94 -30.85 5.22
CA ASN A 19 -6.72 -30.81 6.01
C ASN A 19 -5.93 -29.56 5.58
N PRO A 20 -6.03 -28.41 6.27
CA PRO A 20 -5.17 -27.29 5.97
C PRO A 20 -3.78 -27.63 6.52
N SER A 21 -2.91 -28.17 5.65
CA SER A 21 -1.49 -28.15 5.91
C SER A 21 -1.08 -26.68 6.06
N ILE A 22 -0.93 -26.32 7.32
CA ILE A 22 -0.39 -25.09 7.88
C ILE A 22 0.86 -24.67 7.09
N ILE A 23 0.68 -23.74 6.15
CA ILE A 23 1.77 -22.88 5.70
C ILE A 23 1.76 -21.71 6.67
N ARG A 24 2.63 -21.80 7.68
CA ARG A 24 2.85 -20.76 8.69
C ARG A 24 3.13 -19.43 7.99
N ARG A 25 2.17 -18.50 8.09
CA ARG A 25 2.32 -17.07 7.75
C ARG A 25 2.88 -16.26 8.93
N ASP A 26 3.65 -16.90 9.81
CA ASP A 26 4.09 -16.35 11.10
C ASP A 26 5.60 -16.03 11.14
N PHE A 27 6.19 -15.48 10.08
CA PHE A 27 7.64 -15.20 10.09
C PHE A 27 8.07 -13.76 9.79
N PHE A 28 7.16 -12.78 9.74
CA PHE A 28 7.55 -11.40 9.46
C PHE A 28 7.10 -10.32 10.44
N ILE A 29 6.42 -10.66 11.54
CA ILE A 29 6.03 -9.66 12.54
C ILE A 29 6.22 -10.20 13.95
N GLN A 30 7.46 -10.34 14.43
CA GLN A 30 7.77 -10.29 15.88
C GLN A 30 9.24 -9.90 16.09
N SER A 31 9.46 -8.64 16.51
CA SER A 31 10.38 -8.23 17.59
C SER A 31 10.89 -6.79 17.38
N PHE A 32 10.13 -5.80 17.86
CA PHE A 32 10.68 -4.50 18.23
C PHE A 32 10.13 -4.09 19.58
N LEU A 33 10.67 -4.72 20.63
CA LEU A 33 10.73 -4.13 21.96
C LEU A 33 12.16 -4.26 22.46
N ALA A 34 12.77 -3.10 22.68
CA ALA A 34 13.93 -2.80 23.52
C ALA A 34 15.18 -3.70 23.41
N SER A 35 16.22 -3.18 22.75
CA SER A 35 17.58 -3.29 23.29
C SER A 35 18.44 -2.11 22.84
N THR A 36 18.74 -1.23 23.78
CA THR A 36 19.90 -0.33 23.79
C THR A 36 21.11 -1.15 24.18
N ILE A 37 22.17 -1.21 23.35
CA ILE A 37 23.56 -1.61 23.69
C ILE A 37 24.47 -1.32 22.47
N PRO A 38 25.78 -1.00 22.67
CA PRO A 38 26.46 0.08 21.98
C PRO A 38 27.19 -0.32 20.70
N GLN A 39 27.36 0.68 19.84
CA GLN A 39 28.20 0.65 18.64
C GLN A 39 29.67 0.44 19.01
N SER A 40 30.29 -0.63 18.48
CA SER A 40 31.75 -0.73 18.39
C SER A 40 32.17 -1.69 17.27
N ALA A 41 32.64 -1.08 16.18
CA ALA A 41 33.70 -1.52 15.28
C ALA A 41 33.63 -2.89 14.58
N SER A 42 33.21 -2.85 13.31
CA SER A 42 34.00 -3.45 12.22
C SER A 42 33.69 -2.72 10.92
N ARG A 43 34.53 -1.75 10.57
CA ARG A 43 34.47 -0.99 9.32
C ARG A 43 35.14 -1.82 8.23
N ILE A 44 34.36 -2.69 7.60
CA ILE A 44 34.69 -3.19 6.26
C ILE A 44 34.32 -2.05 5.33
N GLU A 45 35.27 -1.59 4.52
CA GLU A 45 35.02 -0.64 3.43
C GLU A 45 34.03 -1.28 2.46
N GLU A 46 32.73 -1.02 2.66
CA GLU A 46 31.71 -1.18 1.63
C GLU A 46 32.13 -0.26 0.48
N GLN A 47 32.68 -0.85 -0.59
CA GLN A 47 32.67 -0.21 -1.90
C GLN A 47 31.25 0.32 -2.10
N SER A 48 31.14 1.63 -2.31
CA SER A 48 29.87 2.33 -2.45
C SER A 48 29.22 1.93 -3.77
N VAL A 49 28.69 0.70 -3.83
CA VAL A 49 27.70 0.32 -4.82
C VAL A 49 26.54 1.28 -4.55
N GLN A 50 26.36 2.25 -5.44
CA GLN A 50 25.25 3.19 -5.37
C GLN A 50 23.98 2.35 -5.24
N ARG A 51 23.33 2.43 -4.08
CA ARG A 51 22.09 1.73 -3.82
C ARG A 51 21.01 2.47 -4.61
N ILE A 52 20.81 2.06 -5.85
CA ILE A 52 19.80 2.67 -6.74
C ILE A 52 18.43 2.22 -6.23
N LYS A 53 17.70 3.14 -5.59
CA LYS A 53 16.29 2.94 -5.24
C LYS A 53 15.48 2.84 -6.55
N PRO A 54 14.37 2.09 -6.58
CA PRO A 54 13.50 2.09 -7.75
C PRO A 54 12.93 3.51 -7.97
N TYR A 55 12.86 3.91 -9.23
CA TYR A 55 12.57 5.29 -9.64
C TYR A 55 11.32 5.34 -10.51
N ALA A 56 10.56 6.43 -10.39
CA ALA A 56 9.49 6.79 -11.31
C ALA A 56 9.57 8.29 -11.63
N PRO A 57 9.01 8.76 -12.76
CA PRO A 57 8.98 10.17 -13.11
C PRO A 57 8.44 11.07 -12.00
N LEU A 58 9.08 12.24 -11.82
CA LEU A 58 8.73 13.23 -10.79
C LEU A 58 7.23 13.60 -10.81
N GLU A 59 6.63 13.71 -12.00
CA GLU A 59 5.22 14.07 -12.18
C GLU A 59 4.25 13.13 -11.44
N GLN A 60 4.62 11.86 -11.31
CA GLN A 60 3.82 10.84 -10.63
C GLN A 60 4.01 10.85 -9.11
N LEU A 61 5.07 11.49 -8.62
CA LEU A 61 5.34 11.69 -7.20
C LEU A 61 4.55 12.87 -6.63
N LEU A 62 4.26 13.89 -7.45
CA LEU A 62 3.59 15.12 -7.03
C LEU A 62 2.29 14.88 -6.25
N PRO A 63 1.37 13.99 -6.68
CA PRO A 63 0.13 13.76 -5.94
C PRO A 63 0.37 13.24 -4.52
N ALA A 64 1.30 12.30 -4.33
CA ALA A 64 1.64 11.76 -3.02
C ALA A 64 2.25 12.83 -2.11
N VAL A 65 3.07 13.73 -2.69
CA VAL A 65 3.65 14.86 -1.96
C VAL A 65 2.60 15.86 -1.51
N ARG A 66 1.56 16.12 -2.31
CA ARG A 66 0.42 16.94 -1.88
C ARG A 66 -0.28 16.34 -0.66
N VAL A 67 -0.50 15.02 -0.65
CA VAL A 67 -1.06 14.32 0.52
C VAL A 67 -0.16 14.49 1.75
N LYS A 68 1.16 14.27 1.59
CA LYS A 68 2.13 14.46 2.67
C LYS A 68 2.06 15.86 3.27
N GLN A 69 2.09 16.90 2.43
CA GLN A 69 2.03 18.27 2.90
C GLN A 69 0.74 18.59 3.65
N ARG A 70 -0.41 18.05 3.21
CA ARG A 70 -1.68 18.23 3.94
C ARG A 70 -1.62 17.61 5.32
N ILE A 71 -1.10 16.38 5.43
CA ILE A 71 -0.93 15.69 6.72
C ILE A 71 0.01 16.50 7.63
N ASP A 72 1.16 16.95 7.11
CA ASP A 72 2.15 17.70 7.89
C ASP A 72 1.58 19.04 8.41
N ARG A 73 0.84 19.77 7.57
CA ARG A 73 0.20 21.03 7.97
C ARG A 73 -0.95 20.82 8.93
N ALA A 74 -1.79 19.80 8.70
CA ALA A 74 -2.89 19.45 9.60
C ALA A 74 -2.35 19.10 10.99
N LEU A 75 -1.24 18.37 11.04
CA LEU A 75 -0.56 18.06 12.29
C LEU A 75 -0.02 19.32 12.98
N ALA A 76 0.64 20.21 12.24
CA ALA A 76 1.18 21.45 12.80
C ALA A 76 0.08 22.35 13.40
N ILE A 77 -1.09 22.41 12.76
CA ILE A 77 -2.25 23.15 13.28
C ILE A 77 -2.82 22.47 14.52
N ALA A 78 -2.97 21.14 14.50
CA ALA A 78 -3.48 20.39 15.64
C ALA A 78 -2.55 20.48 16.87
N ASP A 79 -1.23 20.54 16.66
CA ASP A 79 -0.24 20.64 17.74
C ASP A 79 -0.21 22.04 18.39
N ALA A 80 -0.68 23.07 17.68
CA ALA A 80 -0.78 24.43 18.19
C ALA A 80 -1.98 24.65 19.15
N ASP A 81 -2.92 23.70 19.24
CA ASP A 81 -4.15 23.79 20.06
C ASP A 81 -5.02 25.04 19.81
N ASP A 82 -4.82 25.73 18.68
CA ASP A 82 -5.53 26.96 18.35
C ASP A 82 -6.91 26.66 17.73
N SER A 83 -7.96 26.68 18.56
CA SER A 83 -9.35 26.44 18.13
C SER A 83 -9.85 27.41 17.06
N SER A 84 -9.20 28.57 16.87
CA SER A 84 -9.52 29.53 15.81
C SER A 84 -9.15 29.04 14.41
N VAL A 85 -8.35 27.97 14.30
CA VAL A 85 -7.82 27.44 13.03
C VAL A 85 -8.59 26.17 12.60
N ALA A 86 -9.72 25.87 13.25
CA ALA A 86 -10.55 24.71 12.94
C ALA A 86 -11.05 24.68 11.48
N ASP A 87 -11.31 25.85 10.90
CA ASP A 87 -11.73 25.98 9.49
C ASP A 87 -10.59 25.62 8.52
N GLU A 88 -9.36 26.04 8.80
CA GLU A 88 -8.19 25.66 7.98
C GLU A 88 -7.90 24.16 8.10
N LEU A 89 -8.04 23.60 9.31
CA LEU A 89 -7.90 22.17 9.53
C LEU A 89 -8.96 21.37 8.76
N GLN A 90 -10.19 21.87 8.69
CA GLN A 90 -11.25 21.29 7.87
C GLN A 90 -10.87 21.27 6.39
N GLU A 91 -10.37 22.38 5.86
CA GLU A 91 -9.97 22.47 4.45
C GLU A 91 -8.82 21.50 4.11
N LEU A 92 -7.89 21.29 5.05
CA LEU A 92 -6.80 20.33 4.87
C LEU A 92 -7.30 18.89 4.87
N LEU A 93 -8.16 18.53 5.83
CA LEU A 93 -8.73 17.19 6.00
C LEU A 93 -9.74 16.82 4.90
N PHE A 94 -10.51 17.79 4.40
CA PHE A 94 -11.54 17.60 3.38
C PHE A 94 -11.22 18.39 2.10
N PRO A 95 -10.20 17.97 1.34
CA PRO A 95 -9.86 18.61 0.08
C PRO A 95 -11.05 18.62 -0.89
N PRO A 96 -11.20 19.69 -1.70
CA PRO A 96 -12.12 19.64 -2.83
C PRO A 96 -11.65 18.58 -3.85
N PRO A 97 -12.58 17.98 -4.61
CA PRO A 97 -12.23 16.97 -5.61
C PRO A 97 -11.18 17.47 -6.61
N GLY A 98 -10.16 16.66 -6.87
CA GLY A 98 -9.05 16.95 -7.77
C GLY A 98 -7.88 17.68 -7.12
N ALA A 99 -8.00 18.16 -5.88
CA ALA A 99 -6.93 18.91 -5.22
C ALA A 99 -5.67 18.06 -4.96
N LEU A 100 -5.81 16.73 -4.81
CA LEU A 100 -4.66 15.84 -4.57
C LEU A 100 -3.98 15.44 -5.87
N LEU A 101 -4.74 15.21 -6.93
CA LEU A 101 -4.21 14.75 -8.22
C LEU A 101 -3.69 15.91 -9.08
N GLY A 102 -4.25 17.12 -8.92
CA GLY A 102 -3.91 18.28 -9.73
C GLY A 102 -4.32 18.09 -11.20
N THR A 103 -3.54 18.64 -12.14
CA THR A 103 -3.77 18.46 -13.59
C THR A 103 -3.26 17.14 -14.12
N ALA A 104 -2.61 16.32 -13.28
CA ALA A 104 -2.12 15.01 -13.69
C ALA A 104 -3.33 14.08 -13.84
N THR A 105 -3.84 13.95 -15.06
CA THR A 105 -4.64 12.81 -15.43
C THR A 105 -3.72 11.60 -15.32
N VAL A 106 -3.81 10.88 -14.21
CA VAL A 106 -3.19 9.57 -14.10
C VAL A 106 -3.82 8.74 -15.21
N ASP A 107 -3.07 8.51 -16.29
CA ASP A 107 -3.44 7.55 -17.32
C ASP A 107 -3.35 6.15 -16.68
N SER A 108 -4.33 5.82 -15.82
CA SER A 108 -4.53 4.49 -15.23
C SER A 108 -4.86 3.44 -16.29
N THR A 109 -4.85 3.82 -17.58
CA THR A 109 -5.03 2.97 -18.75
C THR A 109 -3.81 2.08 -19.02
N ALA A 110 -2.67 2.30 -18.35
CA ALA A 110 -1.57 1.33 -18.30
C ALA A 110 -1.87 0.11 -17.40
N GLY A 111 -3.14 -0.24 -17.22
CA GLY A 111 -3.64 -1.45 -16.56
C GLY A 111 -3.37 -2.71 -17.38
N ASN A 112 -2.10 -3.09 -17.44
CA ASN A 112 -1.59 -4.45 -17.26
C ASN A 112 -2.59 -5.57 -17.55
N LYS A 113 -2.56 -6.06 -18.78
CA LYS A 113 -2.94 -7.45 -19.05
C LYS A 113 -2.15 -8.33 -18.06
N PRO A 114 -2.74 -9.40 -17.51
CA PRO A 114 -1.96 -10.36 -16.74
C PRO A 114 -0.72 -10.74 -17.56
N SER A 115 0.44 -10.81 -16.92
CA SER A 115 1.71 -11.03 -17.62
C SER A 115 1.56 -12.15 -18.65
N GLN A 116 2.13 -12.01 -19.84
CA GLN A 116 2.02 -13.05 -20.87
C GLN A 116 2.45 -14.42 -20.32
N LEU A 117 3.51 -14.44 -19.52
CA LEU A 117 3.96 -15.65 -18.80
C LEU A 117 2.89 -16.29 -17.91
N TYR A 118 2.05 -15.49 -17.24
CA TYR A 118 0.92 -15.99 -16.47
C TYR A 118 -0.12 -16.62 -17.40
N LEU A 119 -0.54 -15.93 -18.46
CA LEU A 119 -1.48 -16.47 -19.45
C LEU A 119 -0.95 -17.75 -20.11
N ASP A 120 0.33 -17.79 -20.43
CA ASP A 120 1.03 -18.93 -21.05
C ASP A 120 1.07 -20.13 -20.09
N SER A 121 1.15 -19.90 -18.78
CA SER A 121 1.09 -20.98 -17.79
C SER A 121 -0.25 -21.72 -17.80
N TYR A 122 -1.36 -21.00 -18.01
CA TYR A 122 -2.68 -21.61 -18.18
C TYR A 122 -2.80 -22.33 -19.51
N GLN A 123 -2.23 -21.77 -20.59
CA GLN A 123 -2.20 -22.45 -21.88
C GLN A 123 -1.44 -23.77 -21.79
N ARG A 124 -0.24 -23.77 -21.19
CA ARG A 124 0.52 -25.01 -20.94
C ARG A 124 -0.25 -26.02 -20.10
N THR A 125 -0.89 -25.57 -19.03
CA THR A 125 -1.69 -26.46 -18.15
C THR A 125 -2.88 -27.05 -18.91
N ARG A 126 -3.50 -26.29 -19.81
CA ARG A 126 -4.61 -26.74 -20.66
C ARG A 126 -4.14 -27.74 -21.72
N GLU A 127 -2.99 -27.51 -22.35
CA GLU A 127 -2.40 -28.40 -23.35
C GLU A 127 -1.96 -29.73 -22.74
N GLN A 128 -1.50 -29.73 -21.49
CA GLN A 128 -1.10 -30.92 -20.75
C GLN A 128 -2.29 -31.69 -20.16
N ALA A 129 -3.48 -31.11 -20.11
CA ALA A 129 -4.67 -31.77 -19.57
C ALA A 129 -5.21 -32.82 -20.57
N PRO A 130 -5.67 -33.99 -20.07
CA PRO A 130 -6.30 -34.99 -20.92
C PRO A 130 -7.53 -34.41 -21.63
N LEU A 131 -7.82 -34.85 -22.86
CA LEU A 131 -8.85 -34.29 -23.75
C LEU A 131 -10.22 -34.08 -23.06
N LEU A 132 -10.63 -35.03 -22.21
CA LEU A 132 -11.88 -34.99 -21.43
C LEU A 132 -11.88 -33.93 -20.30
N ALA A 133 -10.72 -33.54 -19.79
CA ALA A 133 -10.57 -32.53 -18.74
C ALA A 133 -10.37 -31.11 -19.30
N GLN A 134 -10.08 -30.96 -20.60
CA GLN A 134 -9.87 -29.65 -21.23
C GLN A 134 -11.06 -28.67 -21.09
N PRO A 135 -12.34 -29.10 -21.18
CA PRO A 135 -13.47 -28.20 -20.95
C PRO A 135 -13.52 -27.68 -19.50
N GLY A 136 -13.16 -28.52 -18.52
CA GLY A 136 -13.08 -28.13 -17.12
C GLY A 136 -11.94 -27.14 -16.85
N ALA A 137 -10.76 -27.39 -17.41
CA ALA A 137 -9.61 -26.47 -17.31
C ALA A 137 -9.92 -25.09 -17.92
N TRP A 138 -10.67 -25.05 -19.02
CA TRP A 138 -11.11 -23.79 -19.64
C TRP A 138 -12.10 -23.00 -18.77
N LEU A 139 -13.03 -23.68 -18.08
CA LEU A 139 -13.96 -23.03 -17.16
C LEU A 139 -13.24 -22.44 -15.94
N VAL A 140 -12.25 -23.14 -15.38
CA VAL A 140 -11.41 -22.65 -14.28
C VAL A 140 -10.66 -21.40 -14.73
N GLN A 141 -10.00 -21.45 -15.90
CA GLN A 141 -9.29 -20.29 -16.46
C GLN A 141 -10.21 -19.07 -16.63
N ASN A 142 -11.41 -19.26 -17.19
CA ASN A 142 -12.35 -18.15 -17.35
C ASN A 142 -12.92 -17.64 -16.01
N GLY A 143 -13.13 -18.53 -15.05
CA GLY A 143 -13.53 -18.17 -13.69
C GLY A 143 -12.49 -17.27 -13.03
N GLU A 144 -11.22 -17.65 -13.14
CA GLU A 144 -10.10 -16.88 -12.59
C GLU A 144 -9.88 -15.55 -13.31
N ILE A 145 -9.96 -15.52 -14.65
CA ILE A 145 -9.90 -14.26 -15.41
C ILE A 145 -11.03 -13.32 -15.01
N ARG A 146 -12.26 -13.84 -14.82
CA ARG A 146 -13.39 -13.04 -14.32
C ARG A 146 -13.15 -12.55 -12.90
N ALA A 147 -12.64 -13.39 -12.01
CA ALA A 147 -12.30 -13.00 -10.65
C ALA A 147 -11.24 -11.89 -10.63
N TRP A 148 -10.19 -12.02 -11.43
CA TRP A 148 -9.17 -10.99 -11.62
C TRP A 148 -9.76 -9.67 -12.14
N LYS A 149 -10.59 -9.71 -13.19
CA LYS A 149 -11.27 -8.51 -13.71
C LYS A 149 -12.16 -7.84 -12.65
N ASN A 150 -12.87 -8.65 -11.86
CA ASN A 150 -13.71 -8.14 -10.78
C ASN A 150 -12.88 -7.48 -9.68
N LEU A 151 -11.73 -8.06 -9.32
CA LEU A 151 -10.80 -7.47 -8.35
C LEU A 151 -10.23 -6.16 -8.88
N GLN A 152 -9.76 -6.14 -10.13
CA GLN A 152 -9.24 -4.94 -10.77
C GLN A 152 -10.30 -3.83 -10.86
N SER A 153 -11.54 -4.18 -11.23
CA SER A 153 -12.64 -3.21 -11.28
C SER A 153 -12.97 -2.64 -9.89
N ARG A 154 -12.92 -3.47 -8.83
CA ARG A 154 -13.11 -3.02 -7.45
C ARG A 154 -11.98 -2.10 -6.99
N GLU A 155 -10.73 -2.44 -7.33
CA GLU A 155 -9.57 -1.60 -7.03
C GLU A 155 -9.68 -0.24 -7.73
N GLN A 156 -10.02 -0.23 -9.02
CA GLN A 156 -10.25 1.01 -9.77
C GLN A 156 -11.40 1.84 -9.18
N GLN A 157 -12.48 1.20 -8.73
CA GLN A 157 -13.57 1.91 -8.03
C GLN A 157 -13.11 2.52 -6.71
N GLN A 158 -12.20 1.85 -5.99
CA GLN A 158 -11.61 2.37 -4.76
C GLN A 158 -10.63 3.52 -5.03
N GLU A 159 -9.91 3.51 -6.14
CA GLU A 159 -9.06 4.63 -6.58
C GLU A 159 -9.92 5.84 -6.98
N ILE A 160 -11.00 5.63 -7.72
CA ILE A 160 -11.93 6.71 -8.11
C ILE A 160 -12.59 7.32 -6.87
N ARG A 161 -12.90 6.50 -5.86
CA ARG A 161 -13.53 6.97 -4.62
C ARG A 161 -12.57 7.73 -3.72
N ASP A 162 -11.28 7.41 -3.76
CA ASP A 162 -10.29 7.91 -2.82
C ASP A 162 -9.07 8.44 -3.56
N GLU A 163 -9.04 9.76 -3.73
CA GLU A 163 -7.96 10.46 -4.39
C GLU A 163 -6.62 10.28 -3.69
N ALA A 164 -6.59 10.09 -2.37
CA ALA A 164 -5.35 9.82 -1.65
C ALA A 164 -4.79 8.45 -2.06
N ARG A 165 -5.65 7.44 -2.25
CA ARG A 165 -5.24 6.14 -2.80
C ARG A 165 -4.68 6.30 -4.22
N ALA A 166 -5.39 7.02 -5.08
CA ALA A 166 -4.94 7.29 -6.45
C ALA A 166 -3.60 8.04 -6.47
N ALA A 167 -3.38 8.98 -5.55
CA ALA A 167 -2.16 9.76 -5.45
C ALA A 167 -0.91 8.90 -5.19
N PHE A 168 -0.97 7.96 -4.24
CA PHE A 168 0.14 7.03 -4.00
C PHE A 168 0.28 5.99 -5.13
N ASN A 169 -0.84 5.55 -5.70
CA ASN A 169 -0.84 4.56 -6.78
C ASN A 169 -0.21 5.10 -8.07
N ALA A 170 -0.35 6.40 -8.35
CA ALA A 170 0.29 7.06 -9.49
C ALA A 170 1.80 6.80 -9.53
N TYR A 171 2.47 6.93 -8.38
CA TYR A 171 3.90 6.64 -8.26
C TYR A 171 4.19 5.14 -8.27
N THR A 172 3.49 4.33 -7.45
CA THR A 172 3.81 2.90 -7.33
C THR A 172 3.62 2.13 -8.64
N ASN A 173 2.64 2.51 -9.45
CA ASN A 173 2.31 1.81 -10.69
C ASN A 173 3.32 2.05 -11.81
N ALA A 174 4.13 3.11 -11.70
CA ALA A 174 5.13 3.46 -12.70
C ALA A 174 6.56 3.42 -12.16
N LEU A 175 6.74 2.74 -11.03
CA LEU A 175 8.04 2.33 -10.54
C LEU A 175 8.75 1.46 -11.58
N SER A 176 9.97 1.87 -11.92
CA SER A 176 10.91 1.09 -12.70
C SER A 176 11.96 0.48 -11.77
N TYR A 177 12.10 -0.85 -11.84
CA TYR A 177 13.12 -1.59 -11.12
C TYR A 177 14.31 -1.82 -12.04
N ASN A 178 15.52 -1.54 -11.57
CA ASN A 178 16.73 -1.87 -12.29
C ASN A 178 16.98 -3.39 -12.20
N ALA A 179 17.24 -4.04 -13.34
CA ALA A 179 17.52 -5.46 -13.40
C ALA A 179 18.87 -5.84 -12.76
N GLU A 180 19.81 -4.89 -12.71
CA GLU A 180 21.19 -5.14 -12.28
C GLU A 180 21.40 -4.92 -10.77
N SER A 181 20.51 -4.15 -10.12
CA SER A 181 20.64 -3.81 -8.71
C SER A 181 19.27 -3.76 -8.04
N TYR A 182 19.12 -4.48 -6.94
CA TYR A 182 17.94 -4.39 -6.08
C TYR A 182 18.33 -3.98 -4.66
N LEU A 183 17.47 -3.18 -4.03
CA LEU A 183 17.65 -2.80 -2.65
C LEU A 183 17.13 -3.91 -1.74
N TRP A 184 18.01 -4.45 -0.89
CA TRP A 184 17.59 -5.34 0.17
C TRP A 184 16.96 -4.53 1.31
N THR A 185 15.63 -4.62 1.45
CA THR A 185 14.85 -3.89 2.46
C THR A 185 14.85 -4.55 3.85
N ALA A 186 15.23 -5.82 3.95
CA ALA A 186 15.24 -6.55 5.22
C ALA A 186 16.48 -6.27 6.07
N SER A 187 16.44 -6.69 7.34
CA SER A 187 17.52 -6.46 8.31
C SER A 187 18.86 -7.05 7.82
N PRO A 188 20.00 -6.43 8.18
CA PRO A 188 21.32 -6.95 7.81
C PRO A 188 21.61 -8.33 8.42
N GLU A 189 20.96 -8.67 9.52
CA GLU A 189 21.04 -9.98 10.17
C GLU A 189 20.40 -11.07 9.33
N LEU A 190 19.19 -10.82 8.81
CA LEU A 190 18.52 -11.73 7.88
C LEU A 190 19.34 -11.90 6.60
N LYS A 191 19.93 -10.82 6.08
CA LYS A 191 20.83 -10.90 4.92
C LYS A 191 22.00 -11.85 5.19
N LYS A 192 22.67 -11.70 6.34
CA LYS A 192 23.77 -12.57 6.76
C LYS A 192 23.32 -14.02 6.89
N GLN A 193 22.11 -14.26 7.42
CA GLN A 193 21.55 -15.61 7.53
C GLN A 193 21.30 -16.25 6.16
N PHE A 194 20.70 -15.52 5.22
CA PHE A 194 20.46 -16.01 3.85
C PHE A 194 21.76 -16.32 3.10
N ILE A 195 22.80 -15.49 3.27
CA ILE A 195 24.12 -15.73 2.71
C ILE A 195 24.71 -17.03 3.27
N ARG A 196 24.63 -17.26 4.59
CA ARG A 196 25.14 -18.48 5.22
C ARG A 196 24.40 -19.75 4.78
N GLN A 197 23.12 -19.61 4.43
CA GLN A 197 22.28 -20.72 3.99
C GLN A 197 22.31 -20.92 2.47
N ASP A 198 23.07 -20.11 1.73
CA ASP A 198 23.12 -20.08 0.26
C ASP A 198 21.72 -19.99 -0.38
N ARG A 199 20.84 -19.23 0.25
CA ARG A 199 19.43 -19.04 -0.14
C ARG A 199 19.15 -17.56 -0.37
N LEU A 200 19.92 -16.95 -1.27
CA LEU A 200 19.62 -15.59 -1.69
C LEU A 200 18.26 -15.58 -2.40
N PRO A 201 17.38 -14.64 -2.05
CA PRO A 201 16.06 -14.57 -2.66
C PRO A 201 16.14 -14.09 -4.10
N ASP A 202 15.19 -14.56 -4.89
CA ASP A 202 15.01 -14.15 -6.26
C ASP A 202 14.65 -12.66 -6.36
N VAL A 203 15.03 -12.02 -7.48
CA VAL A 203 14.72 -10.61 -7.77
C VAL A 203 13.21 -10.38 -7.67
N LYS A 204 12.40 -11.32 -8.16
CA LYS A 204 10.95 -11.26 -8.05
C LYS A 204 10.47 -11.21 -6.60
N ALA A 205 11.09 -11.98 -5.72
CA ALA A 205 10.72 -12.01 -4.31
C ALA A 205 11.07 -10.66 -3.63
N VAL A 206 12.20 -10.06 -3.98
CA VAL A 206 12.60 -8.74 -3.47
C VAL A 206 11.65 -7.64 -3.96
N VAL A 207 11.35 -7.60 -5.27
CA VAL A 207 10.41 -6.63 -5.87
C VAL A 207 9.02 -6.77 -5.24
N THR A 208 8.55 -8.00 -5.06
CA THR A 208 7.24 -8.27 -4.43
C THR A 208 7.22 -7.77 -3.00
N ALA A 209 8.28 -8.04 -2.22
CA ALA A 209 8.38 -7.57 -0.84
C ALA A 209 8.43 -6.03 -0.72
N ASP A 210 9.12 -5.34 -1.64
CA ASP A 210 9.13 -3.87 -1.69
C ASP A 210 7.72 -3.30 -1.97
N LEU A 211 7.04 -3.83 -2.99
CA LEU A 211 5.67 -3.42 -3.33
C LEU A 211 4.69 -3.70 -2.18
N ASP A 212 4.81 -4.85 -1.53
CA ASP A 212 3.97 -5.21 -0.38
C ASP A 212 4.15 -4.22 0.79
N LEU A 213 5.38 -3.81 1.09
CA LEU A 213 5.66 -2.80 2.12
C LEU A 213 5.07 -1.43 1.75
N ARG A 214 5.21 -1.00 0.49
CA ARG A 214 4.59 0.26 0.02
C ARG A 214 3.07 0.21 0.14
N TYR A 215 2.44 -0.91 -0.21
CA TYR A 215 1.00 -1.08 -0.07
C TYR A 215 0.55 -1.11 1.40
N LEU A 216 1.34 -1.73 2.28
CA LEU A 216 1.09 -1.73 3.71
C LEU A 216 1.10 -0.30 4.26
N TYR A 217 2.14 0.49 4.00
CA TYR A 217 2.22 1.86 4.49
C TYR A 217 1.17 2.78 3.85
N ARG A 218 0.91 2.63 2.54
CA ARG A 218 -0.20 3.34 1.88
C ARG A 218 -1.52 3.07 2.60
N ASN A 219 -1.85 1.80 2.86
CA ASN A 219 -3.10 1.45 3.53
C ASN A 219 -3.15 2.03 4.95
N GLN A 220 -2.03 2.01 5.69
CA GLN A 220 -1.93 2.63 7.01
C GLN A 220 -2.19 4.14 6.95
N ILE A 221 -1.61 4.85 5.97
CA ILE A 221 -1.86 6.29 5.76
C ILE A 221 -3.36 6.53 5.51
N LEU A 222 -3.98 5.76 4.61
CA LEU A 222 -5.40 5.93 4.26
C LEU A 222 -6.31 5.69 5.46
N THR A 223 -6.06 4.64 6.24
CA THR A 223 -6.83 4.35 7.46
C THR A 223 -6.67 5.47 8.48
N SER A 224 -5.44 5.85 8.84
CA SER A 224 -5.21 6.94 9.81
C SER A 224 -5.78 8.28 9.31
N TRP A 225 -5.80 8.53 8.00
CA TRP A 225 -6.40 9.74 7.44
C TRP A 225 -7.94 9.70 7.44
N GLU A 226 -8.55 8.54 7.23
CA GLU A 226 -10.00 8.36 7.41
C GLU A 226 -10.41 8.50 8.87
N ASP A 227 -9.62 7.94 9.79
CA ASP A 227 -9.83 8.05 11.24
C ASP A 227 -9.70 9.50 11.70
N ALA A 228 -8.70 10.25 11.22
CA ALA A 228 -8.54 11.68 11.52
C ALA A 228 -9.74 12.51 11.04
N ARG A 229 -10.28 12.20 9.85
CA ARG A 229 -11.49 12.85 9.32
C ARG A 229 -12.73 12.52 10.15
N ALA A 230 -12.86 11.27 10.58
CA ALA A 230 -13.96 10.83 11.43
C ALA A 230 -13.89 11.52 12.80
N GLU A 231 -12.69 11.58 13.38
CA GLU A 231 -12.45 12.19 14.68
C GLU A 231 -12.71 13.70 14.66
N TRP A 232 -12.26 14.40 13.61
CA TRP A 232 -12.59 15.83 13.45
C TRP A 232 -14.11 16.08 13.39
N ARG A 233 -14.86 15.22 12.67
CA ARG A 233 -16.33 15.31 12.64
C ARG A 233 -16.98 15.02 13.99
N TYR A 234 -16.35 14.17 14.78
CA TYR A 234 -16.83 13.86 16.13
C TYR A 234 -16.57 15.05 17.07
N GLN A 235 -15.35 15.58 17.08
CA GLN A 235 -14.95 16.70 17.94
C GLN A 235 -15.75 17.98 17.66
N THR A 236 -16.10 18.24 16.40
CA THR A 236 -16.97 19.39 16.05
C THR A 236 -18.39 19.29 16.62
N THR A 237 -18.84 18.10 17.04
CA THR A 237 -20.14 17.94 17.73
C THR A 237 -20.04 18.06 19.25
N GLN A 238 -18.82 18.03 19.82
CA GLN A 238 -18.59 18.12 21.26
C GLN A 238 -18.43 19.56 21.75
N THR A 239 -18.78 19.79 23.02
CA THR A 239 -18.51 21.05 23.74
C THR A 239 -18.06 20.73 25.17
N PRO A 240 -16.79 20.95 25.56
CA PRO A 240 -15.65 21.44 24.75
C PRO A 240 -15.02 20.36 23.86
N PRO A 241 -14.37 20.72 22.74
CA PRO A 241 -13.61 19.78 21.90
C PRO A 241 -12.29 19.36 22.56
N ASP A 242 -11.91 18.09 22.42
CA ASP A 242 -10.63 17.52 22.85
C ASP A 242 -9.81 17.08 21.62
N TRP A 243 -8.79 17.85 21.26
CA TRP A 243 -8.00 17.61 20.04
C TRP A 243 -6.87 16.58 20.21
N LYS A 244 -6.68 16.02 21.42
CA LYS A 244 -5.56 15.11 21.71
C LYS A 244 -5.59 13.84 20.89
N GLU A 245 -6.76 13.21 20.77
CA GLU A 245 -6.91 11.98 19.98
C GLU A 245 -6.66 12.25 18.48
N LEU A 246 -7.19 13.36 17.96
CA LEU A 246 -6.91 13.79 16.59
C LEU A 246 -5.42 14.00 16.34
N LEU A 247 -4.71 14.63 17.27
CA LEU A 247 -3.26 14.85 17.20
C LEU A 247 -2.50 13.52 17.13
N GLU A 248 -2.86 12.54 17.96
CA GLU A 248 -2.24 11.21 17.96
C GLU A 248 -2.46 10.47 16.63
N ILE A 249 -3.68 10.52 16.09
CA ILE A 249 -4.01 9.89 14.80
C ILE A 249 -3.23 10.56 13.66
N LEU A 250 -3.12 11.91 13.65
CA LEU A 250 -2.33 12.64 12.67
C LEU A 250 -0.82 12.31 12.76
N LYS A 251 -0.28 12.13 13.98
CA LYS A 251 1.10 11.66 14.17
C LYS A 251 1.31 10.28 13.55
N GLN A 252 0.35 9.36 13.72
CA GLN A 252 0.42 8.04 13.09
C GLN A 252 0.37 8.11 11.56
N ALA A 253 -0.51 8.97 11.00
CA ALA A 253 -0.59 9.20 9.57
C ALA A 253 0.72 9.76 9.01
N GLN A 254 1.31 10.76 9.67
CA GLN A 254 2.60 11.34 9.29
C GLN A 254 3.73 10.32 9.35
N MET A 255 3.81 9.52 10.42
CA MET A 255 4.83 8.48 10.55
C MET A 255 4.72 7.43 9.44
N ALA A 256 3.52 6.97 9.13
CA ALA A 256 3.29 6.04 8.03
C ALA A 256 3.65 6.67 6.67
N CYS A 257 3.34 7.96 6.49
CA CYS A 257 3.70 8.71 5.29
C CYS A 257 5.22 8.80 5.12
N ASN A 258 5.95 9.22 6.15
CA ASN A 258 7.41 9.29 6.12
C ASN A 258 8.03 7.92 5.78
N ARG A 259 7.54 6.83 6.38
CA ARG A 259 7.98 5.47 6.03
C ARG A 259 7.73 5.10 4.58
N TRP A 260 6.63 5.55 3.98
CA TRP A 260 6.37 5.33 2.56
C TRP A 260 7.34 6.14 1.66
N PHE A 261 7.71 7.35 2.09
CA PHE A 261 8.69 8.19 1.40
C PHE A 261 10.14 7.69 1.54
N ASP A 262 10.48 6.96 2.60
CA ASP A 262 11.82 6.36 2.77
C ASP A 262 12.24 5.46 1.59
N PHE A 263 11.26 4.95 0.82
CA PHE A 263 11.48 4.13 -0.37
C PHE A 263 11.81 4.93 -1.65
N ILE A 264 11.91 6.25 -1.56
CA ILE A 264 12.16 7.19 -2.66
C ILE A 264 13.49 7.91 -2.40
N ASP A 265 14.18 8.35 -3.44
CA ASP A 265 15.41 9.13 -3.27
C ASP A 265 15.08 10.52 -2.68
N ASP A 266 15.87 10.96 -1.70
CA ASP A 266 15.67 12.23 -1.01
C ASP A 266 15.71 13.42 -1.99
N LYS A 267 16.51 13.31 -3.06
CA LYS A 267 16.58 14.33 -4.12
C LYS A 267 15.25 14.54 -4.84
N ASP A 268 14.58 13.44 -5.20
CA ASP A 268 13.30 13.49 -5.90
C ASP A 268 12.21 14.04 -4.98
N ILE A 269 12.27 13.69 -3.69
CA ILE A 269 11.37 14.21 -2.66
C ILE A 269 11.54 15.73 -2.51
N GLU A 270 12.78 16.21 -2.38
CA GLU A 270 13.08 17.63 -2.26
C GLU A 270 12.61 18.43 -3.48
N GLU A 271 12.82 17.90 -4.68
CA GLU A 271 12.36 18.54 -5.92
C GLU A 271 10.84 18.60 -5.99
N ALA A 272 10.16 17.48 -5.71
CA ALA A 272 8.70 17.43 -5.70
C ALA A 272 8.09 18.35 -4.63
N MET A 273 8.69 18.40 -3.43
CA MET A 273 8.27 19.32 -2.36
C MET A 273 8.38 20.78 -2.79
N LYS A 274 9.46 21.18 -3.47
CA LYS A 274 9.62 22.54 -4.00
C LYS A 274 8.55 22.90 -5.02
N VAL A 275 8.17 21.96 -5.88
CA VAL A 275 7.09 22.17 -6.87
C VAL A 275 5.75 22.38 -6.16
N VAL A 276 5.39 21.52 -5.21
CA VAL A 276 4.13 21.61 -4.48
C VAL A 276 4.08 22.87 -3.58
N ASP A 277 5.20 23.27 -2.97
CA ASP A 277 5.28 24.51 -2.20
C ASP A 277 5.04 25.76 -3.06
N GLN A 278 5.42 25.72 -4.34
CA GLN A 278 5.14 26.80 -5.28
C GLN A 278 3.66 26.84 -5.69
N GLU A 279 3.02 25.67 -5.84
CA GLU A 279 1.58 25.57 -6.14
C GLU A 279 0.75 26.23 -5.03
N TRP A 280 1.13 26.04 -3.77
CA TRP A 280 0.36 26.55 -2.63
C TRP A 280 0.52 28.04 -2.36
N LYS A 281 1.59 28.66 -2.86
CA LYS A 281 1.84 30.10 -2.72
C LYS A 281 1.06 30.93 -3.74
N ARG A 282 0.50 30.29 -4.76
CA ARG A 282 -0.30 30.94 -5.80
C ARG A 282 -1.75 31.06 -5.35
#